data_AF-I3IID6-F1
#
_entry.id   AF-I3IID6-F1
#
_cell.length_a   1.000
_cell.length_b   1.000
_cell.length_c   1.000
_cell.angle_alpha   90.00
_cell.angle_beta   90.00
_cell.angle_gamma   90.00
#
_symmetry.space_group_name_H-M   'P 1'
#
loop_
_entity.id
_entity.type
_entity.pdbx_description
1 polymer ?
#
loop_
_entity_poly.entity_id
_entity_poly.type
_entity_poly.pdbx_seq_one_letter_code
_entity_poly.pdbx_strand_id
1 'polypeptide(L)'
;MKNNRGFTIIELIVVLVVIGIVAGVALPRYAGSLESLNFKKKMSDIVFFFREARIKAISTAGTTYVALDLHNGYFWNEDKKVLQLPPEIQIFTNKIEARNEKTKTFEFYPNGTAQEEIVGFVCDKTTAILHVEPLGGLVYFRMNEEMDQTVRYARNSDVLSEKEILQRIPVDKKEDFDTFVEIVSDEETLDDDFYEDDTLYEEKEFSYEERRNE
;
A
#
# COMPACT_ATOMS: atom_id res chain seq x y z
N MET A 1 -65.99 15.29 27.59
CA MET A 1 -65.44 16.54 27.01
C MET A 1 -63.95 16.34 26.82
N LYS A 2 -63.42 16.46 25.60
CA LYS A 2 -62.00 16.18 25.28
C LYS A 2 -61.25 17.53 25.24
N ASN A 3 -60.34 17.75 26.19
CA ASN A 3 -59.50 18.95 26.23
C ASN A 3 -58.39 18.84 25.18
N ASN A 4 -58.55 19.54 24.05
CA ASN A 4 -57.45 19.77 23.11
C ASN A 4 -56.56 20.88 23.67
N ARG A 5 -55.46 20.49 24.34
CA ARG A 5 -54.38 21.41 24.71
C ARG A 5 -53.46 21.56 23.51
N GLY A 6 -53.36 22.78 22.98
CA GLY A 6 -52.37 23.14 21.95
C GLY A 6 -51.00 23.39 22.56
N PHE A 7 -49.96 23.25 21.73
CA PHE A 7 -48.58 23.60 22.09
C PHE A 7 -48.45 25.11 22.34
N THR A 8 -47.65 25.48 23.34
CA THR A 8 -47.35 26.89 23.62
C THR A 8 -46.17 27.37 22.78
N ILE A 9 -46.09 28.67 22.50
CA ILE A 9 -44.94 29.25 21.78
C ILE A 9 -43.63 29.00 22.54
N ILE A 10 -43.66 29.08 23.87
CA ILE A 10 -42.48 28.84 24.70
C ILE A 10 -41.98 27.39 24.58
N GLU A 11 -42.89 26.42 24.48
CA GLU A 11 -42.53 25.02 24.28
C GLU A 11 -41.85 24.79 22.93
N LEU A 12 -42.34 25.43 21.88
CA LEU A 12 -41.70 25.39 20.56
C LEU A 12 -40.30 26.02 20.60
N ILE A 13 -40.13 27.15 21.29
CA ILE A 13 -38.82 27.80 21.45
C ILE A 13 -37.84 26.89 22.19
N VAL A 14 -38.27 26.26 23.29
CA VAL A 14 -37.42 25.33 24.05
C VAL A 14 -37.01 24.14 23.19
N VAL A 15 -37.92 23.57 22.41
CA VAL A 15 -37.60 22.46 21.48
C VAL A 15 -36.57 22.90 20.42
N LEU A 16 -36.72 24.09 19.84
CA LEU A 16 -35.76 24.63 18.88
C LEU A 16 -34.38 24.87 19.50
N VAL A 17 -34.33 25.37 20.73
CA VAL A 17 -33.08 25.54 21.48
C VAL A 17 -32.43 24.18 21.74
N VAL A 18 -33.18 23.17 22.19
CA VAL A 18 -32.64 21.82 22.42
C VAL A 18 -32.13 21.21 21.11
N ILE A 19 -32.87 21.30 20.01
CA ILE A 19 -32.42 20.80 18.69
C ILE A 19 -31.15 21.55 18.25
N GLY A 20 -31.07 22.87 18.45
CA GLY A 20 -29.89 23.67 18.13
C GLY A 20 -28.65 23.24 18.91
N ILE A 21 -28.78 22.99 20.22
CA ILE A 21 -27.69 22.49 21.06
C ILE A 21 -27.26 21.08 20.60
N VAL A 22 -28.22 20.18 20.37
CA VAL A 22 -27.94 18.82 19.91
C VAL A 22 -27.23 18.84 18.55
N ALA A 23 -27.71 19.64 17.60
CA ALA A 23 -27.08 19.78 16.28
C ALA A 23 -25.67 20.37 16.37
N GLY A 24 -25.46 21.38 17.22
CA GLY A 24 -24.14 22.00 17.43
C GLY A 24 -23.09 21.05 18.00
N VAL A 25 -23.49 20.11 18.87
CA VAL A 25 -22.56 19.13 19.48
C VAL A 25 -22.40 17.87 18.63
N ALA A 26 -23.44 17.45 17.90
CA ALA A 26 -23.43 16.21 17.13
C ALA A 26 -22.50 16.28 15.91
N LEU A 27 -22.46 17.41 15.20
CA LEU A 27 -21.72 17.55 13.93
C LEU A 27 -20.19 17.34 14.03
N PRO A 28 -19.43 17.98 14.94
CA PRO A 28 -17.97 17.86 14.95
C PRO A 28 -17.45 16.45 15.26
N ARG A 29 -18.27 15.59 15.88
CA ARG A 29 -17.88 14.25 16.31
C ARG A 29 -17.78 13.24 15.16
N TYR A 30 -18.44 13.47 14.02
CA TYR A 30 -18.48 12.51 12.92
C TYR A 30 -17.44 12.78 11.80
N ALA A 31 -16.93 14.01 11.69
CA ALA A 31 -16.06 14.39 10.57
C ALA A 31 -14.77 13.55 10.49
N GLY A 32 -14.05 13.35 11.60
CA GLY A 32 -12.79 12.57 11.60
C GLY A 32 -12.98 11.06 11.36
N SER A 33 -14.17 10.52 11.65
CA SER A 33 -14.44 9.09 11.44
C SER A 33 -14.54 8.76 9.95
N LEU A 34 -15.13 9.65 9.15
CA LEU A 34 -15.33 9.44 7.72
C LEU A 34 -14.02 9.34 6.94
N GLU A 35 -13.04 10.17 7.27
CA GLU A 35 -11.73 10.16 6.60
C GLU A 35 -10.96 8.86 6.86
N SER A 36 -10.95 8.38 8.11
CA SER A 36 -10.34 7.10 8.46
C SER A 36 -11.00 5.89 7.76
N LEU A 37 -12.33 5.94 7.58
CA LEU A 37 -13.07 4.92 6.84
C LEU A 37 -12.73 4.93 5.35
N ASN A 38 -12.65 6.12 4.75
CA ASN A 38 -12.24 6.28 3.37
C ASN A 38 -10.80 5.81 3.15
N PHE A 39 -9.89 6.14 4.08
CA PHE A 39 -8.51 5.69 4.03
C PHE A 39 -8.41 4.16 4.09
N LYS A 40 -9.07 3.52 5.06
CA LYS A 40 -9.11 2.05 5.17
C LYS A 40 -9.73 1.38 3.93
N LYS A 41 -10.77 1.99 3.35
CA LYS A 41 -11.36 1.52 2.10
C LYS A 41 -10.34 1.57 0.97
N LYS A 42 -9.61 2.68 0.83
CA LYS A 42 -8.56 2.83 -0.18
C LYS A 42 -7.42 1.82 0.00
N MET A 43 -6.99 1.57 1.24
CA MET A 43 -6.02 0.51 1.51
C MET A 43 -6.52 -0.88 1.10
N SER A 44 -7.82 -1.16 1.31
CA SER A 44 -8.43 -2.40 0.81
C SER A 44 -8.46 -2.48 -0.71
N ASP A 45 -8.73 -1.36 -1.39
CA ASP A 45 -8.70 -1.28 -2.86
C ASP A 45 -7.28 -1.59 -3.40
N ILE A 46 -6.22 -1.12 -2.72
CA ILE A 46 -4.82 -1.45 -3.06
C ILE A 46 -4.58 -2.95 -2.93
N VAL A 47 -4.97 -3.57 -1.81
CA VAL A 47 -4.82 -5.02 -1.61
C VAL A 47 -5.56 -5.81 -2.70
N PHE A 48 -6.77 -5.37 -3.07
CA PHE A 48 -7.52 -6.01 -4.15
C PHE A 48 -6.81 -5.89 -5.49
N PHE A 49 -6.26 -4.72 -5.80
CA PHE A 49 -5.48 -4.48 -7.02
C PHE A 49 -4.26 -5.42 -7.14
N PHE A 50 -3.52 -5.62 -6.04
CA PHE A 50 -2.38 -6.53 -5.99
C PHE A 50 -2.82 -7.99 -6.10
N ARG A 51 -3.93 -8.36 -5.44
CA ARG A 51 -4.50 -9.70 -5.54
C ARG A 51 -4.87 -10.05 -6.98
N GLU A 52 -5.40 -9.10 -7.76
CA GLU A 52 -5.68 -9.31 -9.18
C GLU A 52 -4.41 -9.57 -9.97
N ALA A 53 -3.33 -8.79 -9.74
CA ALA A 53 -2.04 -8.99 -10.39
C ALA A 53 -1.45 -10.38 -10.06
N ARG A 54 -1.54 -10.82 -8.81
CA ARG A 54 -1.13 -12.17 -8.40
C ARG A 54 -1.94 -13.28 -9.09
N ILE A 55 -3.27 -13.16 -9.12
CA ILE A 55 -4.13 -14.14 -9.80
C ILE A 55 -3.77 -14.20 -11.29
N LYS A 56 -3.47 -13.04 -11.88
CA LYS A 56 -3.03 -12.96 -13.27
C LYS A 56 -1.74 -13.74 -13.47
N ALA A 57 -0.69 -13.47 -12.68
CA ALA A 57 0.60 -14.15 -12.80
C ALA A 57 0.47 -15.68 -12.77
N ILE A 58 -0.37 -16.18 -11.86
CA ILE A 58 -0.67 -17.62 -11.74
C ILE A 58 -1.43 -18.12 -12.97
N SER A 59 -2.46 -17.39 -13.41
CA SER A 59 -3.33 -17.83 -14.51
C SER A 59 -2.67 -17.76 -15.89
N THR A 60 -1.73 -16.84 -16.10
CA THR A 60 -1.00 -16.65 -17.36
C THR A 60 0.32 -17.43 -17.39
N ALA A 61 0.73 -18.04 -16.28
CA ALA A 61 2.03 -18.66 -16.09
C ALA A 61 3.21 -17.73 -16.42
N GLY A 62 3.03 -16.42 -16.23
CA GLY A 62 4.05 -15.40 -16.46
C GLY A 62 4.15 -14.43 -15.28
N THR A 63 5.34 -13.89 -15.05
CA THR A 63 5.52 -12.82 -14.05
C THR A 63 4.61 -11.64 -14.39
N THR A 64 3.96 -11.06 -13.37
CA THR A 64 3.16 -9.84 -13.51
C THR A 64 3.70 -8.78 -12.58
N TYR A 65 3.80 -7.55 -13.09
CA TYR A 65 4.27 -6.41 -12.31
C TYR A 65 3.14 -5.45 -11.94
N VAL A 66 3.29 -4.83 -10.77
CA VAL A 66 2.52 -3.66 -10.33
C VAL A 66 3.52 -2.55 -10.03
N ALA A 67 3.27 -1.35 -10.52
CA ALA A 67 4.12 -0.19 -10.24
C ALA A 67 3.32 0.90 -9.52
N LEU A 68 3.99 1.62 -8.64
CA LEU A 68 3.49 2.73 -7.84
C LEU A 68 4.29 3.98 -8.14
N ASP A 69 3.62 5.05 -8.60
CA ASP A 69 4.24 6.37 -8.69
C ASP A 69 4.24 7.03 -7.30
N LEU A 70 5.43 7.28 -6.75
CA LEU A 70 5.60 7.81 -5.40
C LEU A 70 5.27 9.30 -5.28
N HIS A 71 5.28 10.04 -6.40
CA HIS A 71 5.01 11.48 -6.43
C HIS A 71 3.56 11.79 -6.81
N ASN A 72 3.01 11.10 -7.80
CA ASN A 72 1.65 11.31 -8.28
C ASN A 72 0.64 10.42 -7.52
N GLY A 73 1.10 9.33 -6.89
CA GLY A 73 0.30 8.43 -6.06
C GLY A 73 -0.78 7.71 -6.83
N TYR A 74 -0.39 6.97 -7.86
CA TYR A 74 -1.26 6.00 -8.51
C TYR A 74 -0.50 4.69 -8.73
N PHE A 75 -1.24 3.59 -8.70
CA PHE A 75 -0.77 2.28 -9.12
C PHE A 75 -1.20 2.01 -10.54
N TRP A 76 -0.38 1.28 -11.28
CA TRP A 76 -0.80 0.65 -12.53
C TRP A 76 -0.26 -0.78 -12.63
N ASN A 77 -0.93 -1.58 -13.44
CA ASN A 77 -0.49 -2.91 -13.81
C ASN A 77 -0.28 -3.00 -15.32
N GLU A 78 0.21 -4.14 -15.78
CA GLU A 78 0.43 -4.41 -17.21
C GLU A 78 -0.84 -4.30 -18.08
N ASP A 79 -2.02 -4.50 -17.50
CA ASP A 79 -3.30 -4.35 -18.21
C ASP A 79 -3.75 -2.90 -18.34
N LYS A 80 -2.88 -1.95 -17.96
CA LYS A 80 -3.18 -0.52 -17.91
C LYS A 80 -4.34 -0.18 -16.98
N LYS A 81 -4.69 -1.08 -16.05
CA LYS A 81 -5.63 -0.76 -14.98
C LYS A 81 -4.93 0.18 -14.02
N VAL A 82 -5.60 1.28 -13.67
CA VAL A 82 -5.03 2.31 -12.79
C VAL A 82 -5.83 2.37 -11.50
N LEU A 83 -5.13 2.51 -10.37
CA LEU A 83 -5.73 2.82 -9.08
C LEU A 83 -5.10 4.11 -8.54
N GLN A 84 -5.89 5.18 -8.49
CA GLN A 84 -5.43 6.47 -7.99
C GLN A 84 -5.67 6.61 -6.49
N LEU A 85 -4.65 7.13 -5.79
CA LEU A 85 -4.72 7.47 -4.38
C LEU A 85 -5.25 8.91 -4.22
N PRO A 86 -6.18 9.15 -3.28
CA PRO A 86 -6.58 10.50 -2.90
C PRO A 86 -5.38 11.36 -2.50
N PRO A 87 -5.35 12.67 -2.82
CA PRO A 87 -4.19 13.53 -2.60
C PRO A 87 -3.82 13.69 -1.12
N GLU A 88 -4.75 13.40 -0.21
CA GLU A 88 -4.54 13.45 1.24
C GLU A 88 -3.62 12.31 1.73
N ILE A 89 -3.50 11.22 0.96
CA ILE A 89 -2.65 10.08 1.31
C ILE A 89 -1.20 10.38 0.92
N GLN A 90 -0.33 10.49 1.91
CA GLN A 90 1.13 10.57 1.75
C GLN A 90 1.73 9.15 1.69
N ILE A 91 2.82 9.01 0.94
CA ILE A 91 3.54 7.74 0.78
C ILE A 91 4.91 7.85 1.46
N PHE A 92 5.37 6.77 2.07
CA PHE A 92 6.73 6.66 2.59
C PHE A 92 7.31 5.26 2.40
N THR A 93 8.62 5.16 2.29
CA THR A 93 9.35 3.90 2.13
C THR A 93 10.40 3.75 3.22
N ASN A 94 10.86 2.51 3.46
CA ASN A 94 11.92 2.16 4.41
C ASN A 94 13.34 2.27 3.84
N LYS A 95 13.49 2.63 2.55
CA LYS A 95 14.81 2.73 1.90
C LYS A 95 15.27 4.18 1.86
N ILE A 96 16.41 4.48 2.48
CA ILE A 96 17.01 5.82 2.55
C ILE A 96 17.56 6.27 1.19
N GLU A 97 17.99 5.31 0.35
CA GLU A 97 18.51 5.52 -1.01
C GLU A 97 17.42 5.88 -2.03
N ALA A 98 16.14 5.72 -1.67
CA ALA A 98 15.00 5.90 -2.58
C ALA A 98 14.63 7.38 -2.84
N ARG A 99 15.41 8.36 -2.39
CA ARG A 99 15.05 9.79 -2.49
C ARG A 99 14.83 10.27 -3.95
N ASN A 100 15.45 9.60 -4.92
CA ASN A 100 15.28 9.88 -6.35
C ASN A 100 14.41 8.84 -7.08
N GLU A 101 13.88 7.83 -6.39
CA GLU A 101 12.96 6.85 -6.99
C GLU A 101 11.64 7.54 -7.32
N LYS A 102 11.27 7.54 -8.59
CA LYS A 102 9.94 8.03 -9.02
C LYS A 102 8.88 6.96 -8.86
N THR A 103 9.27 5.71 -9.01
CA THR A 103 8.37 4.58 -9.14
C THR A 103 8.89 3.39 -8.34
N LYS A 104 8.00 2.73 -7.60
CA LYS A 104 8.30 1.49 -6.89
C LYS A 104 7.56 0.33 -7.54
N THR A 105 8.29 -0.73 -7.89
CA THR A 105 7.73 -1.90 -8.57
C THR A 105 7.57 -3.07 -7.60
N PHE A 106 6.53 -3.86 -7.84
CA PHE A 106 6.20 -5.08 -7.11
C PHE A 106 6.07 -6.21 -8.13
N GLU A 107 6.71 -7.34 -7.86
CA GLU A 107 6.77 -8.48 -8.74
C GLU A 107 5.97 -9.66 -8.17
N PHE A 108 5.13 -10.26 -9.02
CA PHE A 108 4.38 -11.49 -8.71
C PHE A 108 4.77 -12.60 -9.68
N TYR A 109 5.11 -13.76 -9.12
CA TYR A 109 5.59 -14.90 -9.88
C TYR A 109 4.47 -15.92 -10.18
N PRO A 110 4.61 -16.74 -11.24
CA PRO A 110 3.62 -17.77 -11.62
C PRO A 110 3.31 -18.83 -10.55
N ASN A 111 4.25 -19.09 -9.66
CA ASN A 111 4.09 -20.02 -8.54
C ASN A 111 3.27 -19.43 -7.37
N GLY A 112 2.83 -18.16 -7.49
CA GLY A 112 2.07 -17.44 -6.48
C GLY A 112 2.90 -16.75 -5.40
N THR A 113 4.24 -16.80 -5.49
CA THR A 113 5.17 -16.02 -4.67
C THR A 113 5.25 -14.56 -5.14
N ALA A 114 5.90 -13.70 -4.38
CA ALA A 114 6.18 -12.31 -4.74
C ALA A 114 7.55 -11.87 -4.23
N GLN A 115 8.03 -10.72 -4.69
CA GLN A 115 9.16 -10.03 -4.05
C GLN A 115 8.71 -9.42 -2.72
N GLU A 116 9.55 -9.54 -1.68
CA GLU A 116 9.28 -8.90 -0.38
C GLU A 116 9.37 -7.38 -0.52
N GLU A 117 8.27 -6.71 -0.19
CA GLU A 117 8.20 -5.25 -0.28
C GLU A 117 7.31 -4.66 0.82
N ILE A 118 7.71 -3.50 1.32
CA ILE A 118 6.98 -2.76 2.36
C ILE A 118 6.82 -1.30 1.91
N VAL A 119 5.60 -0.79 1.97
CA VAL A 119 5.29 0.62 1.67
C VAL A 119 4.33 1.17 2.70
N GLY A 120 4.66 2.35 3.21
CA GLY A 120 3.86 3.07 4.17
C GLY A 120 2.97 4.14 3.54
N PHE A 121 1.80 4.33 4.13
CA PHE A 121 0.83 5.35 3.78
C PHE A 121 0.38 6.11 5.02
N VAL A 122 0.22 7.43 4.92
CA VAL A 122 -0.29 8.28 6.00
C VAL A 122 -1.45 9.12 5.49
N CYS A 123 -2.53 9.17 6.26
CA CYS A 123 -3.65 10.07 6.03
C CYS A 123 -4.02 10.75 7.36
N ASP A 124 -3.90 12.08 7.42
CA ASP A 124 -3.99 12.89 8.66
C ASP A 124 -3.07 12.34 9.77
N LYS A 125 -3.63 11.65 10.76
CA LYS A 125 -2.89 11.03 11.89
C LYS A 125 -2.81 9.51 11.83
N THR A 126 -3.43 8.91 10.81
CA THR A 126 -3.55 7.46 10.70
C THR A 126 -2.48 6.95 9.75
N THR A 127 -1.70 5.96 10.17
CA THR A 127 -0.73 5.26 9.33
C THR A 127 -1.28 3.92 8.88
N ALA A 128 -0.87 3.46 7.71
CA ALA A 128 -1.09 2.10 7.25
C ALA A 128 0.18 1.61 6.55
N ILE A 129 0.66 0.44 6.91
CA ILE A 129 1.82 -0.19 6.26
C ILE A 129 1.31 -1.36 5.44
N LEU A 130 1.60 -1.33 4.14
CA LEU A 130 1.35 -2.40 3.20
C LEU A 130 2.55 -3.35 3.21
N HIS A 131 2.27 -4.64 3.38
CA HIS A 131 3.24 -5.72 3.37
C HIS A 131 2.95 -6.64 2.19
N VAL A 132 4.00 -7.04 1.48
CA VAL A 132 3.97 -8.10 0.46
C VAL A 132 4.82 -9.26 0.96
N GLU A 133 4.19 -10.37 1.31
CA GLU A 133 4.91 -11.56 1.80
C GLU A 133 5.48 -12.38 0.64
N PRO A 134 6.77 -12.75 0.69
CA PRO A 134 7.44 -13.35 -0.47
C PRO A 134 6.94 -14.77 -0.78
N LEU A 135 6.75 -15.60 0.24
CA LEU A 135 6.39 -17.02 0.03
C LEU A 135 4.96 -17.21 -0.48
N GLY A 136 4.02 -16.43 0.04
CA GLY A 136 2.61 -16.56 -0.31
C GLY A 136 2.16 -15.61 -1.42
N GLY A 137 2.98 -14.59 -1.74
CA GLY A 137 2.54 -13.41 -2.49
C GLY A 137 1.37 -12.69 -1.82
N LEU A 138 1.18 -12.89 -0.51
CA LEU A 138 0.05 -12.34 0.21
C LEU A 138 0.28 -10.86 0.46
N VAL A 139 -0.70 -10.05 0.09
CA VAL A 139 -0.67 -8.62 0.32
C VAL A 139 -1.70 -8.26 1.38
N TYR A 140 -1.26 -7.57 2.41
CA TYR A 140 -2.14 -7.05 3.46
C TYR A 140 -1.60 -5.72 3.97
N PHE A 141 -2.44 -5.00 4.72
CA PHE A 141 -2.01 -3.81 5.42
C PHE A 141 -2.31 -3.93 6.91
N ARG A 142 -1.49 -3.27 7.72
CA ARG A 142 -1.76 -3.05 9.15
C ARG A 142 -1.93 -1.57 9.41
N MET A 143 -2.99 -1.23 10.14
CA MET A 143 -3.29 0.15 10.53
C MET A 143 -2.54 0.51 11.81
N ASN A 144 -2.11 1.77 11.90
CA ASN A 144 -1.40 2.33 13.05
C ASN A 144 -0.11 1.56 13.40
N GLU A 145 0.52 0.96 12.39
CA GLU A 145 1.83 0.36 12.52
C GLU A 145 2.90 1.46 12.33
N GLU A 146 3.95 1.40 13.13
CA GLU A 146 5.11 2.30 13.03
C GLU A 146 6.19 1.62 12.18
N MET A 147 6.88 2.42 11.36
CA MET A 147 7.99 1.97 10.53
C MET A 147 9.24 2.73 10.97
N ASP A 148 10.30 1.98 11.27
CA ASP A 148 11.59 2.55 11.63
C ASP A 148 12.28 3.05 10.36
N GLN A 149 12.81 4.28 10.40
CA GLN A 149 13.43 5.00 9.26
C GLN A 149 12.50 5.20 8.05
N THR A 150 11.96 6.41 7.87
CA THR A 150 11.02 6.71 6.78
C THR A 150 11.46 7.88 5.92
N VAL A 151 11.42 7.68 4.60
CA VAL A 151 11.50 8.78 3.62
C VAL A 151 10.07 9.10 3.18
N ARG A 152 9.57 10.31 3.47
CA ARG A 152 8.25 10.77 3.05
C ARG A 152 8.31 11.44 1.68
N TYR A 153 7.41 11.04 0.78
CA TYR A 153 7.29 11.64 -0.55
C TYR A 153 6.23 12.75 -0.53
N ALA A 154 6.62 13.95 -0.94
CA ALA A 154 5.70 15.04 -1.18
C ALA A 154 4.94 14.75 -2.48
N ARG A 155 3.63 14.53 -2.37
CA ARG A 155 2.80 14.26 -3.55
C ARG A 155 2.46 15.54 -4.29
N ASN A 156 2.48 15.46 -5.62
CA ASN A 156 1.91 16.52 -6.42
C ASN A 156 0.37 16.49 -6.24
N SER A 157 -0.22 17.63 -5.87
CA SER A 157 -1.66 17.75 -5.59
C SER A 157 -2.52 17.70 -6.86
N ASP A 158 -1.90 17.74 -8.03
CA ASP A 158 -2.60 17.66 -9.32
C ASP A 158 -3.19 16.26 -9.51
N VAL A 159 -4.50 16.14 -9.31
CA VAL A 159 -5.26 14.92 -9.59
C VAL A 159 -5.33 14.74 -11.09
N LEU A 160 -4.46 13.89 -11.63
CA LEU A 160 -4.43 13.55 -13.04
C LEU A 160 -5.65 12.74 -13.45
N SER A 161 -6.22 13.05 -14.62
CA SER A 161 -7.28 12.26 -15.24
C SER A 161 -6.75 10.89 -15.66
N GLU A 162 -7.61 9.86 -15.63
CA GLU A 162 -7.26 8.50 -16.12
C GLU A 162 -6.64 8.51 -17.52
N LYS A 163 -7.13 9.39 -18.42
CA LYS A 163 -6.56 9.56 -19.77
C LYS A 163 -5.14 10.12 -19.76
N GLU A 164 -4.83 11.02 -18.82
CA GLU A 164 -3.49 11.60 -18.68
C GLU A 164 -2.52 10.61 -18.04
N ILE A 165 -3.01 9.79 -17.09
CA ILE A 165 -2.22 8.72 -16.48
C ILE A 165 -1.88 7.67 -17.54
N LEU A 166 -2.86 7.21 -18.33
CA LEU A 166 -2.64 6.23 -19.40
C LEU A 166 -1.65 6.71 -20.49
N GLN A 167 -1.50 8.02 -20.68
CA GLN A 167 -0.52 8.61 -21.60
C GLN A 167 0.89 8.73 -20.99
N ARG A 168 0.99 8.74 -19.65
CA ARG A 168 2.26 8.79 -18.90
C ARG A 168 2.79 7.43 -18.48
N ILE A 169 1.93 6.41 -18.44
CA ILE A 169 2.37 5.03 -18.31
C ILE A 169 3.26 4.74 -19.52
N PRO A 170 4.53 4.32 -19.33
CA PRO A 170 5.37 3.91 -20.45
C PRO A 170 4.63 2.84 -21.26
N VAL A 171 4.28 3.19 -22.49
CA VAL A 171 3.58 2.31 -23.44
C VAL A 171 4.66 1.57 -24.20
N ASP A 172 4.71 0.25 -24.03
CA ASP A 172 5.72 -0.66 -24.60
C ASP A 172 7.11 -0.42 -24.00
N LYS A 173 7.69 -1.33 -23.22
CA LYS A 173 7.85 -2.76 -23.50
C LYS A 173 8.12 -3.53 -22.19
N LYS A 174 8.03 -4.86 -22.25
CA LYS A 174 8.75 -5.78 -21.32
C LYS A 174 10.18 -5.30 -21.01
N GLU A 175 10.84 -4.66 -21.98
CA GLU A 175 12.18 -4.09 -21.86
C GLU A 175 12.29 -2.96 -20.83
N ASP A 176 11.25 -2.15 -20.54
CA ASP A 176 11.38 -1.11 -19.52
C ASP A 176 11.28 -1.69 -18.10
N PHE A 177 10.48 -2.75 -17.88
CA PHE A 177 10.47 -3.47 -16.59
C PHE A 177 11.77 -4.23 -16.34
N ASP A 178 12.41 -4.76 -17.39
CA ASP A 178 13.74 -5.39 -17.30
C ASP A 178 14.88 -4.34 -17.20
N THR A 179 14.78 -3.18 -17.86
CA THR A 179 15.77 -2.07 -17.75
C THR A 179 15.72 -1.38 -16.38
N PHE A 180 14.64 -1.52 -15.60
CA PHE A 180 14.63 -1.12 -14.19
C PHE A 180 15.55 -1.99 -13.31
N VAL A 181 15.93 -3.20 -13.75
CA VAL A 181 16.88 -4.07 -13.01
C VAL A 181 18.33 -3.61 -13.21
N GLU A 182 18.70 -3.06 -14.37
CA GLU A 182 20.07 -2.55 -14.63
C GLU A 182 20.39 -1.24 -13.87
N ILE A 183 19.39 -0.40 -13.60
CA ILE A 183 19.60 0.89 -12.90
C ILE A 183 19.84 0.69 -11.38
N VAL A 184 19.53 -0.48 -10.84
CA VAL A 184 19.83 -0.83 -9.43
C VAL A 184 21.22 -1.50 -9.30
N SER A 185 21.87 -1.88 -10.40
CA SER A 185 23.19 -2.54 -10.38
C SER A 185 24.37 -1.69 -10.83
N ASP A 186 24.15 -0.50 -11.42
CA ASP A 186 25.21 0.34 -11.98
C ASP A 186 25.45 1.64 -11.17
N GLU A 187 25.90 1.50 -9.92
CA GLU A 187 26.65 2.47 -9.09
C GLU A 187 26.97 1.70 -7.78
N GLU A 188 28.16 1.22 -7.43
CA GLU A 188 29.55 1.59 -7.68
C GLU A 188 30.43 0.33 -7.82
N THR A 189 31.29 0.30 -8.83
CA THR A 189 32.61 -0.29 -8.67
C THR A 189 33.44 0.63 -7.77
N LEU A 190 33.71 0.21 -6.54
CA LEU A 190 34.91 0.64 -5.80
C LEU A 190 35.59 -0.58 -5.19
N ASP A 191 36.82 -0.77 -5.64
CA ASP A 191 37.75 -1.84 -5.29
C ASP A 191 38.09 -1.90 -3.80
N ASP A 192 38.32 -3.14 -3.36
CA ASP A 192 39.35 -3.63 -2.43
C ASP A 192 39.59 -2.90 -1.09
N ASP A 193 39.18 -3.57 0.00
CA ASP A 193 40.11 -4.16 0.99
C ASP A 193 39.42 -4.29 2.37
N PHE A 194 38.90 -5.48 2.71
CA PHE A 194 39.12 -6.11 4.03
C PHE A 194 38.57 -7.54 4.08
N TYR A 195 39.46 -8.50 4.29
CA TYR A 195 39.13 -9.89 4.65
C TYR A 195 39.09 -10.06 6.17
N GLU A 196 38.51 -11.20 6.55
CA GLU A 196 38.45 -11.86 7.88
C GLU A 196 37.25 -11.46 8.75
N ASP A 197 36.25 -12.35 8.87
CA ASP A 197 36.28 -13.39 9.90
C ASP A 197 35.15 -14.42 9.71
N ASP A 198 35.44 -15.63 10.17
CA ASP A 198 34.77 -16.91 10.04
C ASP A 198 33.30 -16.97 10.48
N THR A 199 32.52 -17.87 9.86
CA THR A 199 31.93 -19.05 10.56
C THR A 199 31.08 -19.94 9.63
N LEU A 200 31.70 -21.08 9.28
CA LEU A 200 31.18 -22.45 9.13
C LEU A 200 29.65 -22.70 9.13
N TYR A 201 29.13 -23.19 7.99
CA TYR A 201 27.95 -24.06 7.94
C TYR A 201 28.39 -25.54 7.92
N GLU A 202 28.11 -26.29 8.99
CA GLU A 202 28.17 -27.76 8.98
C GLU A 202 26.92 -28.31 8.27
N GLU A 203 27.12 -28.91 7.10
CA GLU A 203 26.22 -29.94 6.55
C GLU A 203 26.26 -31.18 7.45
N LYS A 204 25.08 -31.69 7.84
CA LYS A 204 24.97 -33.01 8.45
C LYS A 204 23.93 -33.83 7.70
N GLU A 205 24.43 -34.61 6.74
CA GLU A 205 23.76 -35.81 6.25
C GLU A 205 23.54 -36.78 7.42
N PHE A 206 22.32 -37.32 7.54
CA PHE A 206 22.06 -38.51 8.34
C PHE A 206 21.52 -39.63 7.44
N SER A 207 22.43 -40.53 7.08
CA SER A 207 22.16 -41.89 6.62
C SER A 207 22.04 -42.79 7.86
N TYR A 208 20.99 -43.61 7.93
CA TYR A 208 20.93 -44.79 8.80
C TYR A 208 20.55 -46.00 7.97
N GLU A 209 21.55 -46.83 7.64
CA GLU A 209 21.37 -48.20 7.21
C GLU A 209 20.93 -49.12 8.37
N GLU A 210 20.02 -50.02 8.01
CA GLU A 210 19.87 -51.41 8.43
C GLU A 210 20.62 -51.93 9.67
N ARG A 211 19.85 -52.57 10.57
CA ARG A 211 20.02 -53.98 11.01
C ARG A 211 18.73 -54.41 11.73
N ARG A 212 17.94 -55.35 11.24
CA ARG A 212 18.07 -56.83 11.11
C ARG A 212 17.33 -57.55 12.25
N ASN A 213 16.54 -58.56 11.86
CA ASN A 213 15.98 -59.69 12.61
C ASN A 213 14.75 -59.38 13.50
N GLU A 214 13.57 -59.86 13.09
CA GLU A 214 13.01 -61.20 13.38
C GLU A 214 11.95 -61.58 12.33
#